data_AF-A0AA41G548-F1
#
_entry.id   AF-A0AA41G548-F1
#
_cell.length_a   1.000
_cell.length_b   1.000
_cell.length_c   1.000
_cell.angle_alpha   90.00
_cell.angle_beta   90.00
_cell.angle_gamma   90.00
#
_symmetry.space_group_name_H-M   'P 1'
#
loop_
_entity.id
_entity.type
_entity.pdbx_description
1 polymer ?
#
loop_
_entity_poly.entity_id
_entity_poly.type
_entity_poly.pdbx_seq_one_letter_code
_entity_poly.pdbx_strand_id
1 'polypeptide(L)'
;MSDPGSEPRGSAMSDREARQRVLRTDLAIGLGGSVLGYAEAGPALFTVLPTLAVVGLLTAAALYAVEHAAVPGVYPEVTALASLVVLAAVVAGFVVVIEASVAVVLAGALSGFGVGVLCYRLCYGFLFPVPAFRLDRVRER
;
A
#
# COMPACT_ATOMS: atom_id res chain seq x y z
N MET A 1 8.74 54.36 -4.76
CA MET A 1 9.92 53.49 -4.60
C MET A 1 9.39 52.18 -4.07
N SER A 2 9.32 51.19 -4.95
CA SER A 2 8.74 49.87 -4.69
C SER A 2 9.66 49.09 -3.75
N ASP A 3 9.09 48.41 -2.75
CA ASP A 3 9.75 47.31 -2.06
C ASP A 3 9.46 46.03 -2.86
N PRO A 4 10.43 45.48 -3.63
CA PRO A 4 10.23 44.32 -4.47
C PRO A 4 10.86 43.12 -3.75
N GLY A 5 10.12 42.55 -2.82
CA GLY A 5 10.58 41.44 -2.00
C GLY A 5 9.43 40.51 -1.69
N SER A 6 8.84 39.96 -2.75
CA SER A 6 7.98 38.79 -2.69
C SER A 6 8.55 37.79 -1.68
N GLU A 7 7.77 37.45 -0.65
CA GLU A 7 7.83 36.12 -0.08
C GLU A 7 7.01 35.22 -1.01
N PRO A 8 7.64 34.35 -1.83
CA PRO A 8 6.98 33.13 -2.21
C PRO A 8 7.79 32.01 -1.58
N ARG A 9 7.18 31.29 -0.65
CA ARG A 9 7.35 29.85 -0.47
C ARG A 9 6.51 29.42 0.71
N GLY A 10 5.34 28.85 0.42
CA GLY A 10 4.63 28.01 1.39
C GLY A 10 5.65 27.08 2.04
N SER A 11 5.61 26.96 3.36
CA SER A 11 6.61 26.24 4.14
C SER A 11 6.88 24.88 3.51
N ALA A 12 8.09 24.67 2.99
CA ALA A 12 8.50 23.37 2.52
C ALA A 12 8.30 22.38 3.67
N MET A 13 7.39 21.42 3.48
CA MET A 13 7.00 20.47 4.51
C MET A 13 8.23 19.76 5.06
N SER A 14 8.38 19.76 6.38
CA SER A 14 9.55 19.16 7.02
C SER A 14 9.56 17.63 6.82
N ASP A 15 10.75 17.03 6.82
CA ASP A 15 10.93 15.58 6.64
C ASP A 15 10.10 14.76 7.64
N ARG A 16 9.96 15.30 8.86
CA ARG A 16 9.16 14.69 9.93
C ARG A 16 7.68 14.69 9.59
N GLU A 17 7.15 15.81 9.12
CA GLU A 17 5.73 15.95 8.73
C GLU A 17 5.42 15.09 7.51
N ALA A 18 6.29 15.08 6.50
CA ALA A 18 6.15 14.23 5.32
C ALA A 18 6.11 12.74 5.71
N ARG A 19 7.03 12.30 6.59
CA ARG A 19 7.04 10.92 7.11
C ARG A 19 5.78 10.60 7.91
N GLN A 20 5.33 11.49 8.79
CA GLN A 20 4.11 11.29 9.58
C GLN A 20 2.87 11.18 8.70
N ARG A 21 2.77 12.02 7.67
CA ARG A 21 1.65 12.01 6.71
C ARG A 21 1.61 10.68 5.96
N VAL A 22 2.75 10.21 5.43
CA VAL A 22 2.86 8.91 4.75
C VAL A 22 2.44 7.77 5.68
N LEU A 23 3.04 7.69 6.88
CA LEU A 23 2.74 6.63 7.82
C LEU A 23 1.28 6.64 8.26
N ARG A 24 0.70 7.80 8.53
CA ARG A 24 -0.71 7.90 8.94
C ARG A 24 -1.65 7.42 7.84
N THR A 25 -1.43 7.84 6.60
CA THR A 25 -2.26 7.41 5.47
C THR A 25 -2.14 5.91 5.23
N ASP A 26 -0.93 5.37 5.20
CA ASP A 26 -0.74 3.95 4.88
C ASP A 26 -1.15 3.03 6.04
N LEU A 27 -0.97 3.47 7.30
CA LEU A 27 -1.54 2.76 8.46
C LEU A 27 -3.06 2.78 8.42
N ALA A 28 -3.69 3.89 8.06
CA ALA A 28 -5.15 3.96 7.93
C ALA A 28 -5.67 3.03 6.82
N ILE A 29 -5.00 2.98 5.68
CA ILE A 29 -5.32 2.06 4.57
C ILE A 29 -5.12 0.61 5.01
N GLY A 30 -3.98 0.31 5.63
CA GLY A 30 -3.62 -1.03 6.08
C GLY A 30 -4.58 -1.57 7.15
N LEU A 31 -4.85 -0.76 8.18
CA LEU A 31 -5.82 -1.11 9.23
C LEU A 31 -7.24 -1.19 8.67
N GLY A 32 -7.65 -0.23 7.85
CA GLY A 32 -8.96 -0.20 7.22
C GLY A 32 -9.24 -1.47 6.41
N GLY A 33 -8.31 -1.85 5.52
CA GLY A 33 -8.43 -3.09 4.74
C GLY A 33 -8.43 -4.35 5.62
N SER A 34 -7.51 -4.42 6.59
CA SER A 34 -7.41 -5.58 7.49
C SER A 34 -8.68 -5.80 8.30
N VAL A 35 -9.15 -4.73 8.96
CA VAL A 35 -10.34 -4.76 9.83
C VAL A 35 -11.61 -4.97 9.03
N LEU A 36 -11.77 -4.28 7.90
CA LEU A 36 -12.97 -4.44 7.07
C LEU A 36 -13.05 -5.86 6.50
N GLY A 37 -11.96 -6.42 5.98
CA GLY A 37 -11.95 -7.80 5.51
C GLY A 37 -12.27 -8.80 6.62
N TYR A 38 -11.74 -8.60 7.83
CA TYR A 38 -12.10 -9.46 8.97
C TYR A 38 -13.55 -9.26 9.42
N ALA A 39 -14.07 -8.04 9.40
CA ALA A 39 -15.46 -7.76 9.77
C ALA A 39 -16.46 -8.43 8.82
N GLU A 40 -16.13 -8.51 7.53
CA GLU A 40 -16.98 -9.14 6.50
C GLU A 40 -16.96 -10.68 6.57
N ALA A 41 -15.79 -11.30 6.78
CA ALA A 41 -15.66 -12.77 6.78
C ALA A 41 -15.70 -13.41 8.18
N GLY A 42 -15.35 -12.66 9.23
CA GLY A 42 -15.18 -13.16 10.58
C GLY A 42 -14.26 -14.40 10.62
N PRO A 43 -14.64 -15.46 11.36
CA PRO A 43 -13.87 -16.71 11.41
C PRO A 43 -13.76 -17.43 10.06
N ALA A 44 -14.62 -17.15 9.07
CA ALA A 44 -14.49 -17.76 7.75
C ALA A 44 -13.21 -17.31 7.03
N LEU A 45 -12.57 -16.22 7.49
CA LEU A 45 -11.27 -15.80 6.97
C LEU A 45 -10.19 -16.90 7.09
N PHE A 46 -10.31 -17.76 8.11
CA PHE A 46 -9.38 -18.88 8.33
C PHE A 46 -9.51 -19.98 7.27
N THR A 47 -10.59 -20.03 6.49
CA THR A 47 -10.71 -20.97 5.36
C THR A 47 -10.03 -20.45 4.09
N VAL A 48 -9.68 -19.16 4.05
CA VAL A 48 -9.05 -18.48 2.91
C VAL A 48 -7.69 -17.87 3.28
N LEU A 49 -6.99 -18.46 4.25
CA LEU A 49 -5.62 -18.05 4.62
C LEU A 49 -4.65 -17.97 3.43
N PRO A 50 -4.69 -18.89 2.43
CA PRO A 50 -3.85 -18.75 1.25
C PRO A 50 -4.09 -17.44 0.49
N THR A 51 -5.35 -17.02 0.33
CA THR A 51 -5.71 -15.75 -0.30
C THR A 51 -5.11 -14.58 0.45
N LEU A 52 -5.30 -14.53 1.77
CA LEU A 52 -4.76 -13.48 2.63
C LEU A 52 -3.24 -13.42 2.52
N ALA A 53 -2.56 -14.56 2.65
CA ALA A 53 -1.10 -14.63 2.65
C ALA A 53 -0.52 -14.21 1.30
N VAL A 54 -1.04 -14.74 0.19
CA VAL A 54 -0.54 -14.43 -1.15
C VAL A 54 -0.82 -12.99 -1.53
N VAL A 55 -2.04 -12.49 -1.29
CA VAL A 55 -2.38 -11.08 -1.60
C VAL A 55 -1.57 -10.13 -0.72
N GLY A 56 -1.34 -10.46 0.55
CA GLY A 56 -0.48 -9.66 1.43
C GLY A 56 0.97 -9.61 0.97
N LEU A 57 1.53 -10.76 0.58
CA LEU A 57 2.89 -10.82 0.05
C LEU A 57 3.02 -10.02 -1.25
N LEU A 58 2.08 -10.18 -2.18
CA LEU A 58 2.07 -9.44 -3.46
C LEU A 58 1.90 -7.94 -3.22
N THR A 59 1.08 -7.54 -2.24
CA THR A 59 0.92 -6.12 -1.88
C THR A 59 2.23 -5.55 -1.35
N ALA A 60 2.91 -6.24 -0.43
CA ALA A 60 4.21 -5.80 0.08
C ALA A 60 5.29 -5.75 -1.02
N ALA A 61 5.30 -6.73 -1.92
CA ALA A 61 6.21 -6.77 -3.07
C ALA A 61 5.93 -5.63 -4.06
N ALA A 62 4.65 -5.32 -4.32
CA ALA A 62 4.26 -4.20 -5.17
C ALA A 62 4.72 -2.86 -4.59
N LEU A 63 4.50 -2.65 -3.28
CA LEU A 63 4.99 -1.46 -2.59
C LEU A 63 6.51 -1.35 -2.67
N TYR A 64 7.22 -2.45 -2.43
CA TYR A 64 8.66 -2.49 -2.56
C TYR A 64 9.10 -2.10 -3.99
N ALA A 65 8.51 -2.71 -5.01
CA ALA A 65 8.87 -2.49 -6.40
C ALA A 65 8.66 -1.04 -6.84
N VAL A 66 7.55 -0.44 -6.41
CA VAL A 66 7.22 0.97 -6.72
C VAL A 66 8.14 1.92 -5.96
N GLU A 67 8.36 1.70 -4.67
CA GLU A 67 9.08 2.67 -3.84
C GLU A 67 10.59 2.61 -3.98
N HIS A 68 11.13 1.45 -4.36
CA HIS A 68 12.56 1.25 -4.57
C HIS A 68 12.96 1.33 -6.05
N ALA A 69 12.02 1.64 -6.95
CA ALA A 69 12.24 1.61 -8.40
C ALA A 69 12.91 0.29 -8.83
N ALA A 70 12.41 -0.84 -8.31
CA ALA A 70 13.07 -2.13 -8.44
C ALA A 70 13.13 -2.66 -9.89
N VAL A 71 12.40 -2.01 -10.82
CA VAL A 71 12.42 -2.33 -12.25
C VAL A 71 13.13 -1.18 -12.99
N PRO A 72 14.42 -1.34 -13.35
CA PRO A 72 15.16 -0.29 -14.06
C PRO A 72 14.51 0.06 -15.40
N GLY A 73 14.41 1.36 -15.70
CA GLY A 73 13.85 1.85 -16.96
C GLY A 73 12.32 1.87 -17.04
N VAL A 74 11.62 1.52 -15.96
CA VAL A 74 10.15 1.56 -15.90
C VAL A 74 9.71 2.62 -14.88
N TYR A 75 8.78 3.48 -15.30
CA TYR A 75 8.20 4.49 -14.42
C TYR A 75 7.40 3.83 -13.28
N PRO A 76 7.47 4.36 -12.05
CA PRO A 76 6.75 3.82 -10.88
C PRO A 76 5.24 3.67 -11.12
N GLU A 77 4.64 4.54 -11.92
CA GLU A 77 3.23 4.48 -12.32
C GLU A 77 2.91 3.20 -13.12
N VAL A 78 3.80 2.82 -14.04
CA VAL A 78 3.65 1.60 -14.85
C VAL A 78 3.84 0.36 -13.98
N THR A 79 4.83 0.38 -13.08
CA THR A 79 5.04 -0.69 -12.10
C THR A 79 3.83 -0.86 -11.19
N ALA A 80 3.22 0.24 -10.75
CA ALA A 80 2.00 0.23 -9.93
C ALA A 80 0.82 -0.36 -10.70
N LEU A 81 0.63 0.02 -11.97
CA LEU A 81 -0.43 -0.52 -12.82
C LEU A 81 -0.24 -2.02 -13.06
N ALA A 82 0.97 -2.46 -13.40
CA ALA A 82 1.29 -3.87 -13.60
C ALA A 82 1.03 -4.67 -12.31
N SER A 83 1.41 -4.14 -11.16
CA SER A 83 1.14 -4.76 -9.85
C SER A 83 -0.35 -4.90 -9.58
N LEU A 84 -1.15 -3.87 -9.91
CA LEU A 84 -2.61 -3.91 -9.77
C LEU A 84 -3.24 -5.00 -10.65
N VAL A 85 -2.79 -5.12 -11.90
CA VAL A 85 -3.25 -6.17 -12.81
C VAL A 85 -2.92 -7.56 -12.28
N VAL A 86 -1.69 -7.75 -11.77
CA VAL A 86 -1.28 -9.03 -11.16
C VAL A 86 -2.13 -9.35 -9.93
N LEU A 87 -2.33 -8.39 -9.02
CA LEU A 87 -3.20 -8.58 -7.86
C LEU A 87 -4.62 -8.98 -8.28
N ALA A 88 -5.22 -8.25 -9.24
CA ALA A 88 -6.57 -8.53 -9.71
C ALA A 88 -6.69 -9.93 -10.33
N ALA A 89 -5.71 -10.33 -11.15
CA ALA A 89 -5.67 -11.66 -11.76
C ALA A 89 -5.55 -12.77 -10.70
N VAL A 90 -4.71 -12.57 -9.68
CA VAL A 90 -4.55 -13.55 -8.59
C VAL A 90 -5.82 -13.68 -7.76
N VAL A 91 -6.48 -12.57 -7.42
CA VAL A 91 -7.76 -12.59 -6.71
C VAL A 91 -8.84 -13.29 -7.54
N ALA A 92 -8.92 -12.99 -8.84
CA ALA A 92 -9.85 -13.69 -9.73
C ALA A 92 -9.57 -15.19 -9.81
N GLY A 93 -8.29 -15.59 -9.85
CA GLY A 93 -7.88 -16.99 -9.80
C GLY A 93 -8.33 -17.68 -8.51
N PHE A 94 -8.17 -17.02 -7.35
CA PHE A 94 -8.66 -17.56 -6.08
C PHE A 94 -10.17 -17.73 -6.03
N VAL A 95 -10.93 -16.81 -6.62
CA VAL A 95 -12.40 -16.93 -6.72
C VAL A 95 -12.82 -18.19 -7.49
N VAL A 96 -12.01 -18.64 -8.45
CA VAL A 96 -12.28 -19.86 -9.24
C VAL A 96 -11.81 -21.13 -8.54
N VAL A 97 -10.66 -21.08 -7.85
CA VAL A 97 -9.97 -22.28 -7.33
C VAL A 97 -10.37 -22.62 -5.89
N ILE A 98 -10.75 -21.63 -5.08
CA ILE A 98 -11.07 -21.87 -3.67
C ILE A 98 -12.55 -22.20 -3.51
N GLU A 99 -12.83 -23.26 -2.77
CA GLU A 99 -14.17 -23.67 -2.35
C GLU A 99 -14.70 -22.80 -1.18
N ALA A 100 -14.80 -21.50 -1.42
CA ALA A 100 -15.39 -20.52 -0.51
C ALA A 100 -16.30 -19.58 -1.29
N SER A 101 -17.20 -18.88 -0.59
CA SER A 101 -18.01 -17.86 -1.26
C SER A 101 -17.11 -16.74 -1.78
N VAL A 102 -17.52 -16.14 -2.90
CA VAL A 102 -16.80 -15.00 -3.51
C VAL A 102 -16.58 -13.89 -2.48
N ALA A 103 -17.58 -13.61 -1.64
CA ALA A 103 -17.50 -12.62 -0.57
C ALA A 103 -16.37 -12.94 0.43
N VAL A 104 -16.23 -14.20 0.87
CA VAL A 104 -15.17 -14.61 1.80
C VAL A 104 -13.79 -14.52 1.14
N VAL A 105 -13.66 -14.89 -0.14
CA VAL A 105 -12.39 -14.74 -0.89
C VAL A 105 -12.01 -13.27 -1.02
N LEU A 106 -12.95 -12.38 -1.36
CA LEU A 106 -12.70 -10.94 -1.47
C LEU A 106 -12.36 -10.31 -0.12
N ALA A 107 -13.03 -10.73 0.96
CA ALA A 107 -12.68 -10.35 2.31
C ALA A 107 -11.26 -10.81 2.70
N GLY A 108 -10.90 -12.05 2.33
CA GLY A 108 -9.53 -12.58 2.42
C GLY A 108 -8.50 -11.73 1.68
N ALA A 109 -8.78 -11.36 0.45
CA ALA A 109 -7.93 -10.50 -0.36
C ALA A 109 -7.79 -9.09 0.25
N LEU A 110 -8.88 -8.51 0.74
CA LEU A 110 -8.88 -7.20 1.38
C LEU A 110 -8.09 -7.21 2.70
N SER A 111 -8.25 -8.25 3.51
CA SER A 111 -7.44 -8.45 4.71
C SER A 111 -5.97 -8.65 4.36
N GLY A 112 -5.67 -9.46 3.33
CA GLY A 112 -4.32 -9.68 2.83
C GLY A 112 -3.67 -8.38 2.39
N PHE A 113 -4.36 -7.58 1.57
CA PHE A 113 -3.92 -6.26 1.16
C PHE A 113 -3.58 -5.37 2.36
N GLY A 114 -4.49 -5.28 3.33
CA GLY A 114 -4.28 -4.49 4.53
C GLY A 114 -3.04 -4.93 5.32
N VAL A 115 -2.92 -6.23 5.57
CA VAL A 115 -1.77 -6.82 6.28
C VAL A 115 -0.48 -6.59 5.50
N GLY A 116 -0.48 -6.73 4.18
CA GLY A 116 0.68 -6.47 3.32
C GLY A 116 1.19 -5.04 3.43
N VAL A 117 0.28 -4.05 3.43
CA VAL A 117 0.62 -2.63 3.66
C VAL A 117 1.25 -2.43 5.04
N LEU A 118 0.62 -3.00 6.08
CA LEU A 118 1.09 -2.87 7.46
C LEU A 118 2.48 -3.50 7.65
N CYS A 119 2.68 -4.74 7.19
CA CYS A 119 3.96 -5.43 7.26
C CYS A 119 5.05 -4.66 6.51
N TYR A 120 4.75 -4.19 5.30
CA TYR A 120 5.70 -3.40 4.53
C TYR A 120 6.09 -2.10 5.26
N ARG A 121 5.14 -1.42 5.92
CA ARG A 121 5.43 -0.19 6.69
C ARG A 121 6.12 -0.44 8.02
N LEU A 122 5.87 -1.58 8.67
CA LEU A 122 6.66 -2.01 9.82
C LEU A 122 8.14 -2.19 9.41
N CYS A 123 8.39 -2.80 8.25
CA CYS A 123 9.74 -2.87 7.70
C CYS A 123 10.28 -1.48 7.31
N TYR A 124 9.64 -0.77 6.37
CA TYR A 124 10.12 0.48 5.76
C TYR A 124 9.51 1.73 6.37
N GLY A 125 9.55 1.82 7.69
CA GLY A 125 9.02 2.94 8.46
C GLY A 125 9.37 2.85 9.93
N PHE A 126 9.58 1.62 10.44
CA PHE A 126 10.07 1.37 11.78
C PHE A 126 11.50 0.79 11.78
N LEU A 127 11.75 -0.30 11.04
CA LEU A 127 13.07 -0.94 10.99
C LEU A 127 14.04 -0.24 10.03
N PHE A 128 13.53 0.21 8.89
CA PHE A 128 14.27 0.89 7.83
C PHE A 128 13.67 2.27 7.55
N PRO A 129 14.45 3.22 7.00
CA PRO A 129 13.92 4.52 6.60
C PRO A 129 12.84 4.37 5.50
N VAL A 130 11.91 5.32 5.48
CA VAL A 130 10.91 5.42 4.40
C VAL A 130 11.64 5.78 3.10
N PRO A 131 11.37 5.10 1.96
CA PRO A 131 12.03 5.40 0.69
C PRO A 131 11.81 6.84 0.22
N ALA A 132 12.86 7.46 -0.32
CA ALA A 132 12.88 8.88 -0.71
C ALA A 132 11.79 9.22 -1.73
N PHE A 133 11.54 8.34 -2.71
CA PHE A 133 10.52 8.51 -3.73
C PHE A 133 9.12 8.83 -3.16
N ARG A 134 8.75 8.23 -2.02
CA ARG A 134 7.45 8.50 -1.38
C ARG A 134 7.41 9.85 -0.69
N LEU A 135 8.51 10.27 -0.09
CA LEU A 135 8.60 11.56 0.60
C LEU A 135 8.52 12.70 -0.41
N ASP A 136 9.19 12.56 -1.56
CA ASP A 136 9.17 13.56 -2.62
C ASP A 136 7.76 13.72 -3.21
N ARG A 137 7.06 12.60 -3.49
CA ARG A 137 5.68 12.63 -3.99
C ARG A 137 4.69 13.31 -3.03
N VAL A 138 4.93 13.24 -1.72
CA VAL A 138 4.09 13.89 -0.71
C VAL A 138 4.46 15.36 -0.54
N ARG A 139 5.72 15.74 -0.73
CA ARG A 139 6.14 17.15 -0.76
C ARG A 139 5.60 17.91 -1.97
N GLU A 140 5.45 17.23 -3.11
CA GLU A 140 4.89 17.78 -4.34
C GLU A 140 3.35 17.95 -4.30
N ARG A 141 2.66 17.42 -3.28
CA ARG A 141 1.19 17.42 -3.15
C ARG A 141 0.67 18.15 -1.90
#